data_AF-A0A9D1G4E4-F1
#
_entry.id   AF-A0A9D1G4E4-F1
#
_cell.length_a   1.000
_cell.length_b   1.000
_cell.length_c   1.000
_cell.angle_alpha   90.00
_cell.angle_beta   90.00
_cell.angle_gamma   90.00
#
_symmetry.space_group_name_H-M   'P 1'
#
loop_
_entity.id
_entity.type
_entity.pdbx_description
1 polymer ?
#
loop_
_entity_poly.entity_id
_entity_poly.type
_entity_poly.pdbx_seq_one_letter_code
_entity_poly.pdbx_strand_id
1 'polypeptide(L)'
;MKKKITITIVIILVLLLIAGAAVWYFVFHNSDRIGRDAATEAALSDAGFTRQQVRAIDCDYENDDGFRYYDVTFIYDTTEYEYAVDAVTGEILNVKTESAFD
;
A
#
# COMPACT_ATOMS: atom_id res chain seq x y z
N MET A 1 -16.53 44.32 7.74
CA MET A 1 -17.12 43.49 6.68
C MET A 1 -16.11 42.53 6.04
N LYS A 2 -14.90 43.00 5.66
CA LYS A 2 -13.83 42.16 5.06
C LYS A 2 -13.31 41.01 5.95
N LYS A 3 -13.14 41.24 7.26
CA LYS A 3 -12.64 40.22 8.22
C LYS A 3 -13.59 39.03 8.42
N LYS A 4 -14.91 39.23 8.26
CA LYS A 4 -15.91 38.15 8.39
C LYS A 4 -15.90 37.22 7.16
N ILE A 5 -15.64 37.77 5.97
CA ILE A 5 -15.55 37.03 4.70
C ILE A 5 -14.31 36.13 4.67
N THR A 6 -13.16 36.64 5.14
CA THR A 6 -11.91 35.84 5.21
C THR A 6 -12.05 34.64 6.16
N ILE A 7 -12.70 34.82 7.31
CA ILE A 7 -12.90 33.73 8.28
C ILE A 7 -13.79 32.61 7.68
N THR A 8 -14.86 32.96 6.96
CA THR A 8 -15.73 31.96 6.32
C THR A 8 -15.00 31.17 5.22
N ILE A 9 -14.16 31.82 4.41
CA ILE A 9 -13.38 31.15 3.36
C ILE A 9 -12.36 30.17 3.96
N VAL A 10 -11.71 30.55 5.06
CA VAL A 10 -10.77 29.67 5.77
C VAL A 10 -11.48 28.46 6.35
N ILE A 11 -12.69 28.62 6.91
CA ILE A 11 -13.49 27.50 7.43
C ILE A 11 -13.89 26.53 6.31
N ILE A 12 -14.30 27.04 5.14
CA ILE A 12 -14.65 26.20 3.99
C ILE A 12 -13.41 25.44 3.47
N LEU A 13 -12.24 26.09 3.41
CA LEU A 13 -10.99 25.42 3.04
C LEU A 13 -10.61 24.31 4.03
N VAL A 14 -10.76 24.55 5.33
CA VAL A 14 -10.50 23.54 6.36
C VAL A 14 -11.51 22.38 6.27
N LEU A 15 -12.79 22.65 6.00
CA LEU A 15 -13.81 21.62 5.80
C LEU A 15 -13.55 20.79 4.52
N LEU A 16 -13.07 21.41 3.44
CA LEU A 16 -12.68 20.70 2.22
C LEU A 16 -11.45 19.82 2.43
N LEU A 17 -10.48 20.25 3.24
CA LEU A 17 -9.33 19.42 3.62
C LEU A 17 -9.75 18.21 4.48
N ILE A 18 -10.71 18.40 5.40
CA ILE A 18 -11.25 17.30 6.22
C ILE A 18 -12.06 16.32 5.36
N ALA A 19 -12.84 16.81 4.39
CA ALA A 19 -13.54 15.95 3.45
C ALA A 19 -12.56 15.15 2.57
N GLY A 20 -11.44 15.75 2.15
CA GLY A 20 -10.37 15.06 1.44
C GLY A 20 -9.76 13.93 2.28
N ALA A 21 -9.46 14.19 3.55
CA ALA A 21 -8.95 13.17 4.48
C ALA A 21 -9.98 12.08 4.81
N ALA A 22 -11.27 12.42 4.93
CA ALA A 22 -12.34 11.47 5.19
C ALA A 22 -12.67 10.59 3.96
N VAL A 23 -12.63 11.16 2.75
CA VAL A 23 -12.77 10.39 1.50
C VAL A 23 -11.52 9.54 1.28
N TRP A 24 -10.33 10.05 1.55
CA TRP A 24 -9.10 9.25 1.55
C TRP A 24 -9.20 8.10 2.55
N TYR A 25 -9.53 8.38 3.80
CA TYR A 25 -9.73 7.37 4.84
C TYR A 25 -10.80 6.35 4.43
N PHE A 26 -11.96 6.79 3.94
CA PHE A 26 -13.04 5.88 3.56
C PHE A 26 -12.72 5.08 2.28
N VAL A 27 -12.00 5.64 1.31
CA VAL A 27 -11.64 4.91 0.08
C VAL A 27 -10.53 3.88 0.35
N PHE A 28 -9.57 4.18 1.24
CA PHE A 28 -8.44 3.30 1.55
C PHE A 28 -8.71 2.31 2.70
N HIS A 29 -9.72 2.54 3.55
CA HIS A 29 -9.99 1.72 4.75
C HIS A 29 -11.20 0.78 4.62
N ASN A 30 -11.86 0.74 3.45
CA ASN A 30 -13.05 -0.10 3.20
C ASN A 30 -12.74 -1.38 2.44
N SER A 31 -11.88 -2.21 3.01
CA SER A 31 -11.85 -3.63 2.66
C SER A 31 -11.29 -4.43 3.82
N ASP A 32 -11.89 -5.59 4.12
CA ASP A 32 -11.39 -6.54 5.12
C ASP A 32 -9.93 -6.97 4.82
N ARG A 33 -9.47 -6.70 3.58
CA ARG A 33 -8.11 -6.96 3.08
C ARG A 33 -7.76 -6.01 1.92
N ILE A 34 -6.49 -5.68 1.73
CA ILE A 34 -5.99 -4.87 0.60
C ILE A 34 -6.09 -5.60 -0.75
N GLY A 35 -6.08 -6.94 -0.73
CA GLY A 35 -6.09 -7.77 -1.95
C GLY A 35 -4.70 -7.99 -2.56
N ARG A 36 -4.57 -9.04 -3.39
CA ARG A 36 -3.28 -9.45 -3.99
C ARG A 36 -2.65 -8.35 -4.84
N ASP A 37 -3.45 -7.65 -5.64
CA ASP A 37 -2.93 -6.62 -6.54
C ASP A 37 -2.38 -5.40 -5.81
N ALA A 38 -3.07 -4.96 -4.75
CA ALA A 38 -2.61 -3.85 -3.92
C ALA A 38 -1.39 -4.24 -3.09
N ALA A 39 -1.34 -5.47 -2.55
CA ALA A 39 -0.16 -5.99 -1.87
C ALA A 39 1.06 -6.03 -2.80
N THR A 40 0.86 -6.49 -4.03
CA THR A 40 1.90 -6.51 -5.06
C THR A 40 2.39 -5.10 -5.39
N GLU A 41 1.48 -4.14 -5.53
CA GLU A 41 1.83 -2.75 -5.81
C GLU A 41 2.56 -2.09 -4.63
N ALA A 42 2.17 -2.39 -3.39
CA ALA A 42 2.86 -1.93 -2.19
C ALA A 42 4.29 -2.45 -2.13
N ALA A 43 4.50 -3.76 -2.34
CA ALA A 43 5.83 -4.37 -2.37
C ALA A 43 6.72 -3.78 -3.48
N LEU A 44 6.18 -3.60 -4.68
CA LEU A 44 6.91 -3.00 -5.80
C LEU A 44 7.24 -1.53 -5.56
N SER A 45 6.30 -0.77 -4.99
CA SER A 45 6.52 0.64 -4.64
C SER A 45 7.58 0.79 -3.56
N ASP A 46 7.61 -0.10 -2.57
CA ASP A 46 8.64 -0.09 -1.51
C ASP A 46 10.03 -0.43 -2.08
N ALA A 47 10.08 -1.45 -2.94
CA ALA A 47 11.29 -1.84 -3.66
C ALA A 47 11.75 -0.81 -4.71
N GLY A 48 10.91 0.17 -5.06
CA GLY A 48 11.19 1.17 -6.09
C GLY A 48 11.12 0.64 -7.52
N PHE A 49 10.41 -0.47 -7.75
CA PHE A 49 10.23 -1.09 -9.06
C PHE A 49 8.79 -0.93 -9.56
N THR A 50 8.64 -1.08 -10.88
CA THR A 50 7.33 -1.19 -11.52
C THR A 50 7.08 -2.63 -11.96
N ARG A 51 5.81 -3.04 -12.10
CA ARG A 51 5.43 -4.38 -12.62
C ARG A 51 6.09 -4.73 -13.96
N GLN A 52 6.53 -3.74 -14.73
CA GLN A 52 7.15 -3.91 -16.05
C GLN A 52 8.66 -4.20 -15.95
N GLN A 53 9.30 -3.83 -14.84
CA GLN A 53 10.73 -4.03 -14.61
C GLN A 53 11.04 -5.39 -13.98
N VAL A 54 10.09 -5.92 -13.21
CA VAL A 54 10.22 -7.20 -12.52
C VAL A 54 9.61 -8.34 -13.35
N ARG A 55 9.97 -9.57 -13.02
CA ARG A 55 9.44 -10.79 -13.63
C ARG A 55 9.09 -11.81 -12.56
N ALA A 56 8.37 -12.86 -12.93
CA ALA A 56 7.95 -13.94 -12.03
C ALA A 56 7.31 -13.40 -10.74
N ILE A 57 6.37 -12.47 -10.88
CA ILE A 57 5.62 -11.93 -9.75
C ILE A 57 4.64 -13.00 -9.30
N ASP A 58 4.76 -13.43 -8.05
CA ASP A 58 3.80 -14.27 -7.36
C ASP A 58 3.27 -13.55 -6.11
N CYS A 59 2.03 -13.87 -5.75
CA CYS A 59 1.39 -13.27 -4.58
C CYS A 59 0.46 -14.28 -3.92
N ASP A 60 0.92 -14.80 -2.79
CA ASP A 60 0.19 -15.76 -1.99
C ASP A 60 -0.40 -15.12 -0.75
N TYR A 61 -1.53 -15.68 -0.33
CA TYR A 61 -2.30 -15.16 0.78
C TYR A 61 -2.25 -16.14 1.95
N GLU A 62 -1.66 -15.69 3.06
CA GLU A 62 -1.48 -16.50 4.26
C GLU A 62 -2.42 -16.07 5.39
N ASN A 63 -2.96 -17.06 6.10
CA ASN A 63 -3.81 -16.87 7.27
C ASN A 63 -3.43 -17.88 8.35
N ASP A 64 -2.71 -17.43 9.36
CA ASP A 64 -2.34 -18.28 10.49
C ASP A 64 -2.80 -17.63 11.81
N ASP A 65 -3.77 -18.25 12.48
CA ASP A 65 -4.33 -17.86 13.80
C ASP A 65 -4.56 -16.35 14.02
N GLY A 66 -4.96 -15.64 12.97
CA GLY A 66 -5.27 -14.20 13.00
C GLY A 66 -4.19 -13.30 12.41
N PHE A 67 -2.99 -13.84 12.16
CA PHE A 67 -1.95 -13.18 11.38
C PHE A 67 -2.23 -13.40 9.89
N ARG A 68 -2.49 -12.30 9.20
CA ARG A 68 -2.94 -12.32 7.81
C ARG A 68 -2.02 -11.44 6.99
N TYR A 69 -1.30 -12.03 6.06
CA TYR A 69 -0.35 -11.32 5.22
C TYR A 69 -0.41 -11.86 3.80
N TYR A 70 0.06 -11.04 2.86
CA TYR A 70 0.36 -11.46 1.51
C TYR A 70 1.87 -11.66 1.41
N ASP A 71 2.28 -12.80 0.90
CA ASP A 71 3.66 -13.04 0.51
C ASP A 71 3.80 -12.68 -0.96
N VAL A 72 4.55 -11.63 -1.27
CA VAL A 72 4.74 -11.12 -2.61
C VAL A 72 6.18 -11.39 -3.02
N THR A 73 6.35 -12.27 -4.00
CA THR A 73 7.66 -12.65 -4.52
C THR A 73 7.82 -12.12 -5.94
N PHE A 74 8.94 -11.49 -6.24
CA PHE A 74 9.26 -11.07 -7.60
C PHE A 74 10.77 -11.08 -7.85
N ILE A 75 11.14 -11.27 -9.11
CA ILE A 75 12.54 -11.29 -9.53
C ILE A 75 12.85 -9.98 -10.28
N TYR A 76 13.89 -9.29 -9.84
CA TYR A 76 14.51 -8.20 -10.58
C TYR A 76 15.97 -8.56 -10.87
N ASP A 77 16.33 -8.52 -12.16
CA ASP A 77 17.65 -8.94 -12.66
C ASP A 77 18.01 -10.37 -12.21
N THR A 78 18.96 -10.53 -11.28
CA THR A 78 19.39 -11.83 -10.72
C THR A 78 18.99 -12.05 -9.26
N THR A 79 18.09 -11.22 -8.75
CA THR A 79 17.74 -11.17 -7.34
C THR A 79 16.26 -11.42 -7.17
N GLU A 80 15.92 -12.34 -6.27
CA GLU A 80 14.58 -12.60 -5.81
C GLU A 80 14.28 -11.74 -4.60
N TYR A 81 13.12 -11.11 -4.62
CA TYR A 81 12.61 -10.23 -3.58
C TYR A 81 11.33 -10.85 -3.03
N GLU A 82 11.30 -11.10 -1.74
CA GLU A 82 10.14 -11.65 -1.02
C GLU A 82 9.69 -10.61 0.00
N TYR A 83 8.44 -10.18 -0.12
CA TYR A 83 7.83 -9.14 0.70
C TYR A 83 6.60 -9.71 1.42
N ALA A 84 6.65 -9.73 2.75
CA ALA A 84 5.45 -9.98 3.55
C ALA A 84 4.72 -8.65 3.77
N VAL A 85 3.50 -8.54 3.26
CA VAL A 85 2.64 -7.35 3.34
C VAL A 85 1.43 -7.64 4.21
N ASP A 86 1.15 -6.80 5.21
CA ASP A 86 -0.03 -6.95 6.06
C ASP A 86 -1.30 -6.94 5.21
N ALA A 87 -2.12 -7.98 5.33
CA ALA A 87 -3.26 -8.14 4.46
C ALA A 87 -4.36 -7.10 4.71
N VAL A 88 -4.36 -6.42 5.85
CA VAL A 88 -5.38 -5.44 6.27
C VAL A 88 -4.89 -4.01 6.09
N THR A 89 -3.67 -3.70 6.53
CA THR A 89 -3.11 -2.33 6.50
C THR A 89 -2.31 -2.05 5.24
N GLY A 90 -1.75 -3.07 4.58
CA GLY A 90 -0.80 -2.89 3.48
C GLY A 90 0.59 -2.45 3.91
N GLU A 91 0.89 -2.50 5.21
CA GLU A 91 2.23 -2.23 5.71
C GLU A 91 3.18 -3.38 5.36
N ILE A 92 4.43 -3.04 5.03
CA ILE A 92 5.48 -4.03 4.82
C ILE A 92 5.90 -4.60 6.17
N LEU A 93 5.62 -5.88 6.39
CA LEU A 93 5.94 -6.60 7.61
C LEU A 93 7.37 -7.16 7.59
N ASN A 94 7.80 -7.65 6.42
CA ASN A 94 9.14 -8.19 6.25
C ASN A 94 9.60 -8.08 4.79
N VAL A 95 10.92 -7.97 4.62
CA VAL A 95 11.59 -7.96 3.32
C VAL A 95 12.75 -8.92 3.37
N LYS A 96 12.78 -9.87 2.43
CA LYS A 96 13.92 -10.72 2.17
C LYS A 96 14.38 -10.55 0.73
N THR A 97 15.67 -10.78 0.53
CA THR A 97 16.29 -10.64 -0.77
C THR A 97 17.34 -11.72 -0.90
N GLU A 98 17.17 -12.59 -1.90
CA GLU A 98 18.05 -13.74 -2.14
C GLU A 98 18.52 -13.77 -3.60
N SER A 99 19.61 -14.48 -3.87
CA SER A 99 20.06 -14.70 -5.24
C SER A 99 19.07 -15.63 -5.93
N ALA A 100 18.49 -15.23 -7.06
CA ALA A 100 17.53 -16.06 -7.80
C ALA A 100 18.20 -17.29 -8.48
N PHE A 101 19.51 -17.43 -8.33
CA PHE A 101 20.34 -18.49 -8.88
C PHE A 101 21.22 -19.07 -7.76
N ASP A 102 20.65 -19.93 -6.92
CA ASP A 102 21.41 -20.82 -6.02
C ASP A 102 21.14 -22.29 -6.39
#